data_AF-A0A2M8QQ16-F1
#
_entry.id   AF-A0A2M8QQ16-F1
#
_cell.length_a   1.000
_cell.length_b   1.000
_cell.length_c   1.000
_cell.angle_alpha   90.00
_cell.angle_beta   90.00
_cell.angle_gamma   90.00
#
_symmetry.space_group_name_H-M   'P 1'
#
loop_
_entity.id
_entity.type
_entity.pdbx_description
1 polymer ?
#
loop_
_entity_poly.entity_id
_entity_poly.type
_entity_poly.pdbx_seq_one_letter_code
_entity_poly.pdbx_strand_id
1 'polypeptide(L)' 'MESPCVNICKLDKAGRICTGCGRTTDEIARWRGMSKAERRTIMERLRKG' A
#
# COMPACT_ATOMS: atom_id res chain seq x y z
N MET A 1 -13.79 -4.99 -0.62
CA MET A 1 -12.37 -5.07 -1.04
C MET A 1 -11.54 -4.63 0.14
N GLU A 2 -10.74 -5.52 0.71
CA GLU A 2 -9.82 -5.15 1.82
C GLU A 2 -8.72 -4.25 1.28
N SER A 3 -8.33 -3.21 2.03
CA SER A 3 -7.29 -2.24 1.66
C SER A 3 -6.60 -1.75 2.94
N PRO A 4 -5.26 -1.57 2.94
CA PRO A 4 -4.53 -1.08 4.12
C PRO A 4 -4.63 0.45 4.26
N CYS A 5 -5.38 1.13 3.39
CA CYS A 5 -5.48 2.58 3.39
C CYS A 5 -6.22 3.10 4.63
N VAL A 6 -5.56 3.95 5.42
CA VAL A 6 -6.14 4.65 6.58
C VAL A 6 -6.65 6.06 6.24
N ASN A 7 -6.80 6.37 4.95
CA ASN A 7 -7.22 7.69 4.44
C ASN A 7 -6.33 8.87 4.84
N ILE A 8 -5.08 8.59 5.23
CA ILE A 8 -4.03 9.58 5.41
C ILE A 8 -3.07 9.47 4.23
N CYS A 9 -3.19 10.38 3.28
CA CYS A 9 -2.32 10.44 2.11
C CYS A 9 -1.13 11.35 2.40
N LYS A 10 -0.09 10.78 3.01
CA LYS A 10 1.18 11.49 3.25
C LYS A 10 2.34 10.61 2.85
N LEU A 11 3.17 11.09 1.94
CA LEU A 11 4.37 10.37 1.51
C LEU A 11 5.56 10.67 2.45
N ASP A 12 6.53 9.77 2.45
CA ASP A 12 7.83 9.98 3.07
C ASP A 12 8.60 11.13 2.39
N LYS A 13 9.74 11.52 2.94
CA LYS A 13 10.55 12.63 2.39
C LYS A 13 10.97 12.39 0.93
N ALA A 14 11.11 11.13 0.53
CA ALA A 14 11.49 10.76 -0.83
C ALA A 14 10.28 10.66 -1.80
N GLY A 15 9.04 10.77 -1.31
CA GLY A 15 7.84 10.65 -2.15
C GLY A 15 7.58 9.23 -2.65
N ARG A 16 8.12 8.20 -2.01
CA ARG A 16 8.07 6.80 -2.48
C ARG A 16 7.08 5.94 -1.70
N ILE A 17 6.92 6.21 -0.41
CA ILE A 17 6.12 5.38 0.50
C ILE A 17 5.08 6.25 1.20
N CYS A 18 3.83 5.78 1.24
CA CYS A 18 2.80 6.39 2.06
C CYS A 18 3.04 6.06 3.54
N THR A 19 3.32 7.09 4.33
CA THR A 19 3.54 7.00 5.79
C THR A 19 2.29 6.57 6.57
N GLY A 20 1.09 6.71 5.98
CA GLY A 20 -0.15 6.26 6.61
C GLY A 20 -0.43 4.76 6.44
N CYS A 21 -0.24 4.22 5.23
CA CYS A 21 -0.58 2.82 4.93
C CYS A 21 0.62 1.91 4.59
N GLY A 22 1.84 2.44 4.59
CA GLY A 22 3.08 1.71 4.30
C GLY A 22 3.25 1.23 2.85
N ARG A 23 2.28 1.50 1.97
CA ARG A 23 2.36 1.14 0.55
C ARG A 23 3.29 2.07 -0.22
N THR A 24 3.95 1.54 -1.24
CA THR A 24 4.67 2.36 -2.23
C THR A 24 3.68 3.06 -3.16
N THR A 25 4.15 4.10 -3.85
CA THR A 25 3.34 4.80 -4.87
C THR A 25 2.91 3.88 -6.02
N ASP A 26 3.77 2.94 -6.44
CA ASP A 26 3.43 1.93 -7.47
C ASP A 26 2.32 0.98 -7.00
N GLU A 27 2.42 0.48 -5.76
CA GLU A 27 1.39 -0.36 -5.15
C GLU A 27 0.06 0.38 -5.04
N ILE A 28 0.08 1.69 -4.76
CA ILE A 28 -1.12 2.54 -4.73
C ILE A 28 -1.71 2.67 -6.13
N ALA A 29 -0.90 3.00 -7.14
CA ALA A 29 -1.35 3.22 -8.51
C ALA A 29 -1.95 1.96 -9.13
N ARG A 30 -1.35 0.80 -8.85
CA ARG A 30 -1.75 -0.48 -9.45
C ARG A 30 -2.80 -1.24 -8.63
N TRP A 31 -3.13 -0.76 -7.42
CA TRP A 31 -3.98 -1.50 -6.46
C TRP A 31 -5.27 -2.05 -7.06
N ARG A 32 -5.99 -1.22 -7.83
CA ARG A 32 -7.27 -1.63 -8.45
C ARG A 32 -7.11 -2.73 -9.50
N GLY A 33 -5.97 -2.79 -10.19
CA GLY A 33 -5.65 -3.80 -11.20
C GLY A 33 -5.00 -5.07 -10.65
N MET A 34 -4.50 -5.05 -9.42
CA MET A 34 -3.84 -6.21 -8.80
C MET A 34 -4.82 -7.38 -8.55
N SER A 35 -4.32 -8.59 -8.78
CA SER A 35 -4.97 -9.84 -8.39
C SER A 35 -5.12 -9.97 -6.88
N LYS A 36 -6.00 -10.88 -6.43
CA LYS A 36 -6.14 -11.18 -4.99
C LYS A 36 -4.82 -11.68 -4.37
N ALA A 37 -4.01 -12.42 -5.12
CA ALA A 37 -2.73 -12.94 -4.65
C ALA A 37 -1.72 -11.81 -4.42
N GLU A 38 -1.56 -10.89 -5.38
CA GLU A 38 -0.69 -9.71 -5.24
C GLU A 38 -1.11 -8.85 -4.06
N ARG A 39 -2.41 -8.57 -3.92
CA ARG A 39 -2.92 -7.80 -2.77
C ARG A 39 -2.63 -8.48 -1.44
N ARG A 40 -2.78 -9.80 -1.36
CA ARG A 40 -2.47 -10.57 -0.14
C ARG A 40 -0.99 -10.45 0.22
N THR A 41 -0.08 -10.60 -0.74
CA THR A 41 1.37 -10.44 -0.50
C THR A 41 1.70 -9.06 0.07
N ILE A 42 1.10 -8.00 -0.46
CA ILE A 42 1.29 -6.63 0.06
C ILE A 42 0.73 -6.52 1.48
N MET A 43 -0.47 -7.01 1.74
CA MET A 43 -1.07 -6.98 3.10
C MET A 43 -0.22 -7.74 4.12
N GLU A 44 0.31 -8.91 3.76
CA GLU A 44 1.21 -9.69 4.63
C GLU A 44 2.54 -8.97 4.88
N ARG A 45 3.11 -8.31 3.87
CA ARG A 45 4.31 -7.46 4.04
C ARG A 45 4.05 -6.34 5.04
N LEU A 46 2.90 -5.67 4.93
CA LEU A 46 2.54 -4.53 5.78
C LEU A 46 2.22 -4.91 7.22
N ARG A 47 1.78 -6.15 7.49
CA ARG A 47 1.51 -6.66 8.85
C ARG A 47 2.78 -6.95 9.67
N LYS A 48 3.93 -7.06 9.01
CA LYS A 48 5.22 -7.44 9.63
C LYS A 48 6.13 -6.24 9.94
N GLY A 49 5.64 -5.01 9.76
CA GLY A 49 6.38 -3.76 9.96
C GLY A 49 5.92 -3.00 11.20
#